data_AF-A0AAJ7Q806-F1
#
_entry.id   AF-A0AAJ7Q806-F1
#
_cell.length_a   1.000
_cell.length_b   1.000
_cell.length_c   1.000
_cell.angle_alpha   90.00
_cell.angle_beta   90.00
_cell.angle_gamma   90.00
#
_symmetry.space_group_name_H-M   'P 1'
#
loop_
_entity.id
_entity.type
_entity.pdbx_description
1 polymer ?
#
loop_
_entity_poly.entity_id
_entity_poly.type
_entity_poly.pdbx_seq_one_letter_code
_entity_poly.pdbx_strand_id
1 'polypeptide(L)'
;MSWVKAVSYSGEDVFDENVDDLYLQSKEWSSNMRKRVRDGYVDGVDAGEEASLQAGFNLGFREGAAQTVAVGRLKGITSAIWCWCQMEHPENPIPASVTELLQQVSQHEDRITDGIKKALENPPPSVSDVSESMEDLEVEQADGGCSGEGCGETDCCRRGEKMDLDVPHQPQRLCSASTSSDGLNVLLQRCVDVVTELGLPQELISHIQELRNM
;
A
#
# COMPACT_ATOMS: atom_id res chain seq x y z
N MET A 1 40.38 -68.05 56.95
CA MET A 1 40.76 -67.84 55.53
C MET A 1 39.54 -68.20 54.69
N SER A 2 38.63 -67.28 54.34
CA SER A 2 38.72 -66.15 53.39
C SER A 2 38.69 -66.58 51.92
N TRP A 3 37.50 -66.71 51.32
CA TRP A 3 37.28 -66.52 49.87
C TRP A 3 35.86 -65.96 49.65
N VAL A 4 35.63 -64.70 50.05
CA VAL A 4 34.61 -63.87 49.39
C VAL A 4 35.34 -63.18 48.25
N LYS A 5 35.08 -63.62 47.02
CA LYS A 5 35.54 -62.93 45.82
C LYS A 5 34.71 -61.65 45.71
N ALA A 6 35.25 -60.55 46.21
CA ALA A 6 34.72 -59.23 45.96
C ALA A 6 34.73 -58.99 44.43
N VAL A 7 33.56 -58.73 43.87
CA VAL A 7 33.46 -58.06 42.58
C VAL A 7 34.04 -56.66 42.79
N SER A 8 35.12 -56.37 42.07
CA SER A 8 35.64 -55.01 41.94
C SER A 8 34.53 -54.14 41.36
N TYR A 9 33.94 -53.29 42.20
CA TYR A 9 33.27 -52.08 41.73
C TYR A 9 34.39 -51.18 41.18
N SER A 10 34.68 -51.33 39.87
CA SER A 10 35.33 -50.25 39.14
C SER A 10 34.34 -49.09 39.15
N GLY A 11 34.66 -48.06 39.93
CA GLY A 11 33.93 -46.79 39.94
C GLY A 11 34.13 -46.05 38.63
N GLU A 12 33.54 -46.57 37.55
CA GLU A 12 33.08 -45.72 36.48
C GLU A 12 31.70 -45.22 36.90
N ASP A 13 31.59 -43.91 37.04
CA ASP A 13 30.35 -43.21 37.25
C ASP A 13 29.54 -43.30 35.95
N VAL A 14 28.72 -44.35 35.84
CA VAL A 14 27.94 -44.69 34.64
C VAL A 14 26.73 -43.75 34.47
N PHE A 15 26.48 -42.85 35.41
CA PHE A 15 25.34 -41.93 35.39
C PHE A 15 25.78 -40.51 35.76
N ASP A 16 26.41 -39.81 34.81
CA ASP A 16 26.48 -38.35 34.85
C ASP A 16 25.10 -37.77 34.45
N GLU A 17 24.11 -38.02 35.30
CA GLU A 17 22.70 -37.66 35.11
C GLU A 17 22.51 -36.13 35.06
N ASN A 18 23.44 -35.35 35.64
CA ASN A 18 23.39 -33.89 35.67
C ASN A 18 24.06 -33.22 34.46
N VAL A 19 24.99 -33.88 33.76
CA VAL A 19 25.53 -33.37 32.49
C VAL A 19 24.52 -33.52 31.36
N ASP A 20 23.68 -34.55 31.37
CA ASP A 20 22.60 -34.70 30.38
C ASP A 20 21.53 -33.60 30.53
N ASP A 21 21.18 -33.23 31.76
CA ASP A 21 20.21 -32.14 32.04
C ASP A 21 20.74 -30.76 31.61
N LEU A 22 22.00 -30.42 31.95
CA LEU A 22 22.62 -29.15 31.53
C LEU A 22 22.80 -29.08 30.00
N TYR A 23 23.18 -30.20 29.38
CA TYR A 23 23.31 -30.31 27.94
C TYR A 23 21.96 -30.20 27.21
N LEU A 24 20.92 -30.85 27.74
CA LEU A 24 19.56 -30.76 27.24
C LEU A 24 19.03 -29.33 27.35
N GLN A 25 19.22 -28.67 28.49
CA GLN A 25 18.84 -27.27 28.68
C GLN A 25 19.56 -26.33 27.71
N SER A 26 20.86 -26.52 27.48
CA SER A 26 21.65 -25.74 26.51
C SER A 26 21.18 -25.95 25.07
N LYS A 27 20.83 -27.19 24.71
CA LYS A 27 20.28 -27.55 23.40
C LYS A 27 18.90 -26.94 23.18
N GLU A 28 18.02 -26.99 24.18
CA GLU A 28 16.69 -26.37 24.11
C GLU A 28 16.79 -24.85 24.01
N TRP A 29 17.68 -24.22 24.80
CA TRP A 29 17.95 -22.80 24.71
C TRP A 29 18.41 -22.39 23.30
N SER A 30 19.39 -23.11 22.75
CA SER A 30 19.94 -22.84 21.42
C SER A 30 18.89 -23.05 20.31
N SER A 31 18.06 -24.10 20.44
CA SER A 31 16.95 -24.37 19.54
C SER A 31 15.89 -23.26 19.59
N ASN A 32 15.49 -22.83 20.79
CA ASN A 32 14.53 -21.74 20.98
C ASN A 32 15.07 -20.39 20.49
N MET A 33 16.35 -20.11 20.70
CA MET A 33 16.97 -18.88 20.18
C MET A 33 16.96 -18.88 18.65
N ARG A 34 17.32 -20.00 18.02
CA ARG A 34 17.31 -20.12 16.56
C ARG A 34 15.89 -20.04 15.97
N LYS A 35 14.89 -20.58 16.67
CA LYS A 35 13.47 -20.42 16.30
C LYS A 35 13.07 -18.95 16.36
N ARG A 36 13.32 -18.25 17.48
CA ARG A 36 13.00 -16.81 17.61
C ARG A 36 13.62 -15.94 16.52
N VAL A 37 14.86 -16.22 16.10
CA VAL A 37 15.49 -15.49 14.99
C VAL A 37 14.79 -15.76 13.66
N ARG A 38 14.41 -17.01 13.40
CA ARG A 38 13.65 -17.38 12.19
C ARG A 38 12.25 -16.76 12.21
N ASP A 39 11.56 -16.88 13.32
CA ASP A 39 10.21 -16.34 13.51
C ASP A 39 10.24 -14.83 13.33
N GLY A 40 11.22 -14.12 13.93
CA GLY A 40 11.39 -12.68 13.73
C GLY A 40 11.75 -12.27 12.29
N TYR A 41 12.44 -13.12 11.53
CA TYR A 41 12.67 -12.88 10.10
C TYR A 41 11.39 -13.04 9.28
N VAL A 42 10.62 -14.10 9.53
CA VAL A 42 9.33 -14.33 8.87
C VAL A 42 8.36 -13.19 9.19
N ASP A 43 8.21 -12.85 10.47
CA ASP A 43 7.38 -11.72 10.91
C ASP A 43 7.84 -10.40 10.28
N GLY A 44 9.15 -10.21 10.12
CA GLY A 44 9.72 -9.02 9.48
C GLY A 44 9.43 -8.93 7.98
N VAL A 45 9.44 -10.05 7.26
CA VAL A 45 9.06 -10.13 5.85
C VAL A 45 7.57 -9.83 5.69
N ASP A 46 6.72 -10.49 6.48
CA ASP A 46 5.28 -10.30 6.43
C ASP A 46 4.89 -8.84 6.77
N ALA A 47 5.50 -8.27 7.81
CA ALA A 47 5.28 -6.87 8.18
C ALA A 47 5.78 -5.88 7.10
N GLY A 48 6.88 -6.21 6.42
CA GLY A 48 7.40 -5.40 5.31
C GLY A 48 6.50 -5.42 4.08
N GLU A 49 5.94 -6.58 3.75
CA GLU A 49 4.98 -6.75 2.66
C GLU A 49 3.69 -5.96 2.96
N GLU A 50 3.10 -6.15 4.14
CA GLU A 50 1.89 -5.44 4.55
C GLU A 50 2.09 -3.92 4.55
N ALA A 51 3.22 -3.44 5.07
CA ALA A 51 3.53 -2.01 5.10
C ALA A 51 3.65 -1.42 3.68
N SER A 52 4.27 -2.15 2.76
CA SER A 52 4.45 -1.73 1.37
C SER A 52 3.12 -1.71 0.62
N LEU A 53 2.28 -2.73 0.81
CA LEU A 53 0.92 -2.79 0.25
C LEU A 53 0.05 -1.65 0.76
N GLN A 54 0.09 -1.39 2.08
CA GLN A 54 -0.69 -0.31 2.67
C GLN A 54 -0.24 1.07 2.18
N ALA A 55 1.07 1.28 1.99
CA ALA A 55 1.60 2.51 1.43
C ALA A 55 1.09 2.75 -0.01
N GLY A 56 1.11 1.69 -0.85
CA GLY A 56 0.56 1.74 -2.20
C GLY A 56 -0.95 2.01 -2.22
N PHE A 57 -1.71 1.33 -1.37
CA PHE A 57 -3.15 1.56 -1.22
C PHE A 57 -3.47 2.99 -0.80
N ASN A 58 -2.78 3.51 0.22
CA ASN A 58 -3.01 4.87 0.72
C ASN A 58 -2.74 5.92 -0.37
N LEU A 59 -1.71 5.72 -1.19
CA LEU A 59 -1.40 6.60 -2.31
C LEU A 59 -2.50 6.53 -3.38
N GLY A 60 -2.83 5.34 -3.86
CA GLY A 60 -3.87 5.15 -4.87
C GLY A 60 -5.25 5.62 -4.40
N PHE A 61 -5.59 5.39 -3.12
CA PHE A 61 -6.82 5.89 -2.51
C PHE A 61 -6.86 7.41 -2.50
N ARG A 62 -5.76 8.08 -2.12
CA ARG A 62 -5.70 9.56 -2.10
C ARG A 62 -5.89 10.13 -3.51
N GLU A 63 -5.23 9.56 -4.50
CA GLU A 63 -5.32 10.00 -5.89
C GLU A 63 -6.70 9.75 -6.50
N GLY A 64 -7.28 8.57 -6.27
CA GLY A 64 -8.62 8.23 -6.72
C GLY A 64 -9.69 9.09 -6.03
N ALA A 65 -9.57 9.30 -4.73
CA ALA A 65 -10.50 10.14 -3.96
C ALA A 65 -10.44 11.60 -4.42
N ALA A 66 -9.24 12.16 -4.64
CA ALA A 66 -9.08 13.53 -5.14
C ALA A 66 -9.82 13.77 -6.47
N GLN A 67 -9.88 12.76 -7.35
CA GLN A 67 -10.55 12.88 -8.65
C GLN A 67 -12.06 12.64 -8.60
N THR A 68 -12.53 11.82 -7.65
CA THR A 68 -13.92 11.32 -7.63
C THR A 68 -14.83 12.00 -6.61
N VAL A 69 -14.29 12.51 -5.50
CA VAL A 69 -15.10 13.07 -4.40
C VAL A 69 -15.94 14.27 -4.84
N ALA A 70 -15.36 15.22 -5.58
CA ALA A 70 -16.08 16.41 -6.04
C ALA A 70 -17.20 16.04 -7.02
N VAL A 71 -16.94 15.13 -7.96
CA VAL A 71 -17.92 14.64 -8.94
C VAL A 71 -19.04 13.85 -8.26
N GLY A 72 -18.70 12.99 -7.30
CA GLY A 72 -19.68 12.23 -6.52
C GLY A 72 -20.61 13.13 -5.71
N ARG A 73 -20.06 14.19 -5.07
CA ARG A 73 -20.86 15.20 -4.39
C ARG A 73 -21.78 15.96 -5.35
N LEU A 74 -21.26 16.38 -6.51
CA LEU A 74 -22.06 17.06 -7.53
C LEU A 74 -23.21 16.17 -8.04
N LYS A 75 -22.96 14.88 -8.26
CA LYS A 75 -23.99 13.90 -8.62
C LYS A 75 -25.05 13.77 -7.53
N GLY A 76 -24.64 13.70 -6.27
CA GLY A 76 -25.55 13.68 -5.12
C GLY A 76 -26.45 14.92 -5.08
N ILE A 77 -25.87 16.11 -5.22
CA ILE A 77 -26.62 17.38 -5.25
C ILE A 77 -27.63 17.38 -6.42
N THR A 78 -27.17 17.07 -7.62
CA THR A 78 -28.03 17.05 -8.82
C THR A 78 -29.15 16.02 -8.69
N SER A 79 -28.89 14.86 -8.10
CA SER A 79 -29.90 13.84 -7.86
C SER A 79 -30.93 14.29 -6.83
N ALA A 80 -30.51 15.03 -5.79
CA ALA A 80 -31.41 15.61 -4.81
C ALA A 80 -32.32 16.68 -5.44
N ILE A 81 -31.77 17.55 -6.31
CA ILE A 81 -32.55 18.53 -7.09
C ILE A 81 -33.57 17.82 -7.98
N TRP A 82 -33.14 16.79 -8.70
CA TRP A 82 -34.02 15.98 -9.55
C TRP A 82 -35.19 15.37 -8.77
N CYS A 83 -34.91 14.79 -7.60
CA CYS A 83 -35.91 14.24 -6.70
C CYS A 83 -36.86 15.32 -6.17
N TRP A 84 -36.32 16.48 -5.76
CA TRP A 84 -37.12 17.62 -5.31
C TRP A 84 -38.09 18.12 -6.40
N CYS A 85 -37.63 18.24 -7.65
CA CYS A 85 -38.50 18.61 -8.77
C CYS A 85 -39.66 17.61 -8.96
N GLN A 86 -39.41 16.32 -8.77
CA GLN A 86 -40.44 15.29 -8.85
C GLN A 86 -41.47 15.40 -7.72
N MET A 87 -41.03 15.80 -6.52
CA MET A 87 -41.89 15.91 -5.34
C MET A 87 -42.76 17.17 -5.34
N GLU A 88 -42.22 18.32 -5.75
CA GLU A 88 -42.98 19.59 -5.80
C GLU A 88 -44.12 19.54 -6.83
N HIS A 89 -43.89 18.88 -7.97
CA HIS A 89 -44.85 18.83 -9.07
C HIS A 89 -44.96 17.42 -9.67
N PRO A 90 -45.62 16.47 -9.00
CA PRO A 90 -45.74 15.09 -9.49
C PRO A 90 -46.49 14.96 -10.83
N GLU A 91 -47.33 15.94 -11.16
CA GLU A 91 -48.09 15.99 -12.42
C GLU A 91 -47.30 16.60 -13.59
N ASN A 92 -46.21 17.32 -13.31
CA ASN A 92 -45.39 17.96 -14.33
C ASN A 92 -44.14 17.10 -14.63
N PRO A 93 -43.72 17.02 -15.91
CA PRO A 93 -42.45 16.38 -16.23
C PRO A 93 -41.29 17.16 -15.61
N ILE A 94 -40.29 16.42 -15.12
CA ILE A 94 -39.07 16.99 -14.56
C ILE A 94 -38.39 17.85 -15.64
N PRO A 95 -37.86 19.04 -15.28
CA PRO A 95 -37.18 19.90 -16.25
C PRO A 95 -36.06 19.18 -16.99
N ALA A 96 -36.04 19.33 -18.32
CA ALA A 96 -35.04 18.70 -19.18
C ALA A 96 -33.61 19.14 -18.84
N SER A 97 -33.44 20.36 -18.32
CA SER A 97 -32.14 20.86 -17.87
C SER A 97 -31.56 20.06 -16.70
N VAL A 98 -32.41 19.62 -15.77
CA VAL A 98 -32.01 18.82 -14.60
C VAL A 98 -31.67 17.38 -15.01
N THR A 99 -32.49 16.77 -15.88
CA THR A 99 -32.23 15.41 -16.36
C THR A 99 -30.97 15.35 -17.23
N GLU A 100 -30.77 16.32 -18.11
CA GLU A 100 -29.57 16.41 -18.94
C GLU A 100 -28.32 16.64 -18.09
N LEU A 101 -28.38 17.53 -17.09
CA LEU A 101 -27.27 17.75 -16.17
C LEU A 101 -26.90 16.47 -15.41
N LEU A 102 -27.88 15.75 -14.86
CA LEU A 102 -27.64 14.50 -14.15
C LEU A 102 -26.99 13.44 -15.05
N GLN A 103 -27.45 13.36 -16.31
CA GLN A 103 -26.87 12.47 -17.30
C GLN A 103 -25.41 12.85 -17.61
N GLN A 104 -25.12 14.14 -17.78
CA GLN A 104 -23.76 14.61 -18.05
C GLN A 104 -22.80 14.38 -16.88
N VAL A 105 -23.26 14.60 -15.64
CA VAL A 105 -22.46 14.31 -14.43
C VAL A 105 -22.17 12.81 -14.34
N SER A 106 -23.17 11.96 -14.61
CA SER A 106 -22.98 10.50 -14.60
C SER A 106 -21.97 10.05 -15.67
N GLN A 107 -22.07 10.57 -16.89
CA GLN A 107 -21.07 10.28 -17.93
C GLN A 107 -19.67 10.76 -17.57
N HIS A 108 -19.55 11.88 -16.85
CA HIS A 108 -18.26 12.39 -16.39
C HIS A 108 -17.65 11.48 -15.33
N GLU A 109 -18.45 10.98 -14.39
CA GLU A 109 -18.04 9.98 -13.40
C GLU A 109 -17.59 8.67 -14.06
N ASP A 110 -18.35 8.17 -15.04
CA ASP A 110 -18.00 6.95 -15.78
C ASP A 110 -16.66 7.12 -16.51
N ARG A 111 -16.43 8.27 -17.15
CA ARG A 111 -15.15 8.58 -17.81
C ARG A 111 -13.96 8.58 -16.85
N ILE A 112 -14.12 9.12 -15.66
CA ILE A 112 -13.07 9.10 -14.62
C ILE A 112 -12.82 7.67 -14.16
N THR A 113 -13.89 6.93 -13.86
CA THR A 113 -13.81 5.54 -13.38
C THR A 113 -13.14 4.64 -14.42
N ASP A 114 -13.51 4.78 -15.69
CA ASP A 114 -12.87 4.07 -16.80
C ASP A 114 -11.40 4.46 -16.98
N GLY A 115 -11.07 5.74 -16.77
CA GLY A 115 -9.69 6.22 -16.78
C GLY A 115 -8.85 5.55 -15.68
N ILE A 116 -9.38 5.49 -14.46
CA ILE A 116 -8.75 4.81 -13.32
C ILE A 116 -8.59 3.31 -13.63
N LYS A 117 -9.64 2.66 -14.13
CA LYS A 117 -9.61 1.23 -14.46
C LYS A 117 -8.55 0.91 -15.52
N LYS A 118 -8.45 1.72 -16.58
CA LYS A 118 -7.43 1.55 -17.63
C LYS A 118 -6.00 1.71 -17.10
N ALA A 119 -5.79 2.64 -16.16
CA ALA A 119 -4.50 2.83 -15.51
C ALA A 119 -4.12 1.65 -14.61
N LEU A 120 -5.10 0.99 -13.99
CA LEU A 120 -4.88 -0.23 -13.21
C LEU A 120 -4.61 -1.47 -14.09
N GLU A 121 -5.29 -1.59 -15.23
CA GLU A 121 -5.09 -2.70 -16.18
C GLU A 121 -3.75 -2.61 -16.94
N ASN A 122 -3.23 -1.40 -17.15
CA ASN A 122 -1.96 -1.14 -17.81
C ASN A 122 -1.09 -0.25 -16.93
N PRO A 123 -0.54 -0.79 -15.82
CA PRO A 123 0.30 -0.01 -14.93
C PRO A 123 1.52 0.50 -15.71
N PRO A 124 1.96 1.75 -15.50
CA PRO A 124 3.24 2.20 -16.03
C PRO A 124 4.34 1.26 -15.51
N PRO A 125 5.36 0.94 -16.32
CA PRO A 125 6.38 -0.04 -15.95
C PRO A 125 6.97 0.33 -14.60
N SER A 126 6.76 -0.53 -13.61
CA SER A 126 7.20 -0.29 -12.24
C SER A 126 8.59 -0.89 -12.06
N VAL A 127 9.35 -0.35 -11.10
CA VAL A 127 10.69 -0.87 -10.77
C VAL A 127 10.61 -2.31 -10.25
N SER A 128 9.44 -2.74 -9.75
CA SER A 128 9.19 -4.11 -9.32
C SER A 128 9.16 -5.11 -10.48
N ASP A 129 8.75 -4.68 -11.67
CA ASP A 129 8.74 -5.53 -12.89
C ASP A 129 10.16 -5.84 -13.38
N VAL A 130 11.16 -5.08 -12.89
CA VAL A 130 12.59 -5.34 -13.16
C VAL A 130 13.17 -6.33 -12.15
N SER A 131 12.53 -6.51 -10.98
CA SER A 131 13.03 -7.38 -9.91
C SER A 131 12.80 -8.87 -10.19
N GLU A 132 11.76 -9.26 -10.94
CA GLU A 132 11.59 -10.65 -11.41
C GLU A 132 12.72 -11.09 -12.36
N SER A 133 13.47 -10.15 -12.95
CA SER A 133 14.64 -10.46 -13.79
C SER A 133 15.94 -10.67 -13.00
N MET A 134 15.92 -10.65 -11.67
CA MET A 134 17.11 -10.95 -10.85
C MET A 134 17.23 -12.43 -10.45
N GLU A 135 16.18 -13.22 -10.64
CA GLU A 135 16.19 -14.66 -10.30
C GLU A 135 17.01 -15.52 -11.29
N ASP A 136 17.39 -14.96 -12.45
CA ASP A 136 18.13 -15.66 -13.52
C ASP A 136 19.63 -15.28 -13.58
N LEU A 137 20.12 -14.50 -12.60
CA LEU A 137 21.55 -14.31 -12.39
C LEU A 137 22.03 -15.41 -11.44
N GLU A 138 22.28 -16.61 -11.99
CA GLU A 138 23.09 -17.64 -11.33
C GLU A 138 24.45 -17.02 -10.95
N VAL A 139 24.55 -16.54 -9.71
CA VAL A 139 25.84 -16.23 -9.11
C VAL A 139 26.48 -17.58 -8.83
N GLU A 140 27.22 -18.08 -9.81
CA GLU A 140 28.19 -19.16 -9.63
C GLU A 140 28.96 -18.85 -8.35
N GLN A 141 28.73 -19.65 -7.32
CA GLN A 141 29.58 -19.65 -6.14
C GLN A 141 30.96 -20.03 -6.65
N ALA A 142 31.81 -19.03 -6.89
CA ALA A 142 33.21 -19.27 -7.11
C ALA A 142 33.72 -19.96 -5.85
N ASP A 143 33.91 -21.28 -5.96
CA ASP A 143 34.71 -22.09 -5.07
C ASP A 143 36.15 -21.59 -5.19
N GLY A 144 36.40 -20.46 -4.53
CA GLY A 144 37.61 -19.68 -4.58
C GLY A 144 38.01 -19.35 -3.17
N GLY A 145 38.57 -20.36 -2.49
CA GLY A 145 39.10 -20.22 -1.14
C GLY A 145 39.98 -18.97 -1.03
N CYS A 146 39.65 -18.13 -0.07
CA CYS A 146 40.50 -17.02 0.36
C CYS A 146 41.72 -17.62 1.09
N SER A 147 42.72 -18.02 0.31
CA SER A 147 44.02 -18.50 0.76
C SER A 147 45.08 -17.84 -0.11
N GLY A 148 45.48 -16.62 0.26
CA GLY A 148 46.56 -15.91 -0.42
C GLY A 148 46.85 -14.59 0.26
N GLU A 149 47.97 -14.55 0.97
CA GLU A 149 48.57 -13.38 1.61
C GLU A 149 48.40 -12.05 0.85
N GLY A 150 48.01 -11.00 1.59
CA GLY A 150 48.28 -9.62 1.19
C GLY A 150 47.06 -8.76 0.90
N CYS A 151 46.08 -8.68 1.82
CA CYS A 151 45.19 -7.53 1.85
C CYS A 151 45.80 -6.47 2.77
N GLY A 152 46.51 -5.52 2.15
CA GLY A 152 47.04 -4.34 2.83
C GLY A 152 45.90 -3.52 3.43
N GLU A 153 46.06 -3.24 4.70
CA GLU A 153 45.29 -2.36 5.57
C GLU A 153 44.85 -1.06 4.86
N THR A 154 43.61 -1.03 4.36
CA THR A 154 42.71 0.15 4.39
C THR A 154 41.26 -0.27 4.11
N ASP A 155 40.48 -0.40 5.18
CA ASP A 155 39.08 0.04 5.29
C ASP A 155 38.07 -0.38 4.20
N CYS A 156 37.88 -1.70 3.99
CA CYS A 156 36.84 -2.22 3.09
C CYS A 156 35.42 -2.33 3.69
N CYS A 157 35.19 -1.92 4.94
CA CYS A 157 33.88 -2.10 5.58
C CYS A 157 33.46 -0.95 6.53
N ARG A 158 33.96 0.28 6.36
CA ARG A 158 33.51 1.41 7.18
C ARG A 158 33.06 2.59 6.33
N ARG A 159 31.83 2.49 5.83
CA ARG A 159 30.98 3.67 5.69
C ARG A 159 29.54 3.29 6.00
N GLY A 160 29.17 3.46 7.27
CA GLY A 160 27.79 3.67 7.64
C GLY A 160 27.36 5.01 7.04
N GLU A 161 26.79 4.95 5.84
CA GLU A 161 26.02 6.07 5.32
C GLU A 161 24.74 6.12 6.14
N LYS A 162 24.56 7.25 6.85
CA LYS A 162 23.26 7.61 7.40
C LYS A 162 22.27 7.54 6.24
N MET A 163 21.26 6.67 6.37
CA MET A 163 20.04 6.78 5.58
C MET A 163 19.41 8.13 5.95
N ASP A 164 19.70 9.16 5.16
CA ASP A 164 18.89 10.36 5.11
C ASP A 164 17.55 9.96 4.48
N LEU A 165 16.57 9.77 5.36
CA LEU A 165 15.15 9.73 5.06
C LEU A 165 14.70 11.13 4.63
N ASP A 166 15.13 11.62 3.47
CA ASP A 166 14.52 12.79 2.84
C ASP A 166 15.04 12.96 1.40
N VAL A 167 14.65 12.03 0.52
CA VAL A 167 14.54 12.38 -0.90
C VAL A 167 13.07 12.75 -1.10
N PRO A 168 12.74 14.01 -1.42
CA PRO A 168 11.44 14.31 -1.96
C PRO A 168 11.41 13.66 -3.33
N HIS A 169 10.88 12.44 -3.40
CA HIS A 169 10.35 11.89 -4.64
C HIS A 169 9.20 12.82 -5.03
N GLN A 170 9.58 13.86 -5.79
CA GLN A 170 8.67 14.67 -6.55
C GLN A 170 7.78 13.69 -7.30
N PRO A 171 6.46 13.62 -7.00
CA PRO A 171 5.60 12.70 -7.70
C PRO A 171 5.75 13.06 -9.17
N GLN A 172 6.27 12.13 -9.95
CA GLN A 172 6.20 12.24 -11.39
C GLN A 172 4.73 12.49 -11.68
N ARG A 173 4.43 13.65 -12.26
CA ARG A 173 3.13 14.00 -12.81
C ARG A 173 2.82 12.96 -13.88
N LEU A 174 2.36 11.79 -13.46
CA LEU A 174 1.82 10.77 -14.32
C LEU A 174 0.44 11.28 -14.74
N CYS A 175 0.33 11.48 -16.04
CA CYS A 175 -0.90 11.69 -16.79
C CYS A 175 -1.59 13.04 -16.53
N SER A 176 -1.24 14.02 -17.34
CA SER A 176 -2.06 15.16 -17.81
C SER A 176 -3.50 15.23 -17.25
N ALA A 177 -3.64 15.70 -16.01
CA ALA A 177 -4.93 15.96 -15.36
C ALA A 177 -5.60 17.27 -15.84
N SER A 178 -5.09 17.89 -16.92
CA SER A 178 -5.59 19.17 -17.41
C SER A 178 -6.95 19.07 -18.11
N THR A 179 -7.44 17.86 -18.43
CA THR A 179 -8.76 17.69 -19.09
C THR A 179 -9.90 17.39 -18.13
N SER A 180 -9.65 16.85 -16.94
CA SER A 180 -10.72 16.49 -15.97
C SER A 180 -11.22 17.69 -15.16
N SER A 181 -10.32 18.59 -14.77
CA SER A 181 -10.64 19.85 -14.09
C SER A 181 -11.64 20.68 -14.90
N ASP A 182 -11.39 20.82 -16.20
CA ASP A 182 -12.19 21.71 -17.05
C ASP A 182 -13.61 21.15 -17.26
N GLY A 183 -13.74 19.82 -17.38
CA GLY A 183 -15.04 19.16 -17.47
C GLY A 183 -15.89 19.35 -16.21
N LEU A 184 -15.32 19.15 -15.02
CA LEU A 184 -16.02 19.35 -13.75
C LEU A 184 -16.45 20.82 -13.58
N ASN A 185 -15.58 21.78 -13.88
CA ASN A 185 -15.89 23.20 -13.77
C ASN A 185 -17.10 23.63 -14.63
N VAL A 186 -17.21 23.08 -15.84
CA VAL A 186 -18.36 23.32 -16.73
C VAL A 186 -19.65 22.75 -16.13
N LEU A 187 -19.59 21.54 -15.55
CA LEU A 187 -20.75 20.90 -14.91
C LEU A 187 -21.18 21.63 -13.64
N LEU A 188 -20.23 22.13 -12.84
CA LEU A 188 -20.51 22.95 -11.66
C LEU A 188 -21.23 24.24 -12.05
N GLN A 189 -20.75 24.95 -13.08
CA GLN A 189 -21.41 26.15 -13.57
C GLN A 189 -22.83 25.86 -14.05
N ARG A 190 -23.00 24.79 -14.83
CA ARG A 190 -24.34 24.37 -15.31
C ARG A 190 -25.28 24.01 -14.15
N CYS A 191 -24.75 23.43 -13.08
CA CYS A 191 -25.53 23.15 -11.87
C CYS A 191 -25.98 24.44 -11.16
N VAL A 192 -25.11 25.44 -11.05
CA VAL A 192 -25.46 26.77 -10.51
C VAL A 192 -26.55 27.45 -11.33
N ASP A 193 -26.46 27.36 -12.66
CA ASP A 193 -27.46 27.93 -13.57
C ASP A 193 -28.83 27.27 -13.35
N VAL A 194 -28.88 25.93 -13.27
CA VAL A 194 -30.11 25.17 -12.96
C VAL A 194 -30.70 25.53 -11.60
N VAL A 195 -29.85 25.64 -10.56
CA VAL A 195 -30.29 26.05 -9.21
C VAL A 195 -30.91 27.46 -9.23
N THR A 196 -30.35 28.36 -10.04
CA THR A 196 -30.86 29.73 -10.20
C THR A 196 -32.17 29.75 -10.97
N GLU A 197 -32.28 28.98 -12.06
CA GLU A 197 -33.52 28.84 -12.86
C GLU A 197 -34.69 28.30 -12.03
N LEU A 198 -34.42 27.35 -11.13
CA LEU A 198 -35.41 26.74 -10.26
C LEU A 198 -35.75 27.59 -9.02
N GLY A 199 -35.06 28.71 -8.81
CA GLY A 199 -35.27 29.57 -7.64
C GLY A 199 -34.91 28.91 -6.31
N LEU A 200 -33.95 27.99 -6.32
CA LEU A 200 -33.51 27.25 -5.14
C LEU A 200 -32.65 28.11 -4.17
N PRO A 201 -32.48 27.70 -2.90
CA PRO A 201 -31.76 28.48 -1.90
C PRO A 201 -30.31 28.80 -2.30
N GLN A 202 -29.86 30.03 -2.01
CA GLN A 202 -28.50 30.50 -2.31
C GLN A 202 -27.40 29.72 -1.58
N GLU A 203 -27.71 29.13 -0.41
CA GLU A 203 -26.80 28.23 0.31
C GLU A 203 -26.36 27.05 -0.55
N LEU A 204 -27.24 26.56 -1.44
CA LEU A 204 -26.92 25.46 -2.35
C LEU A 204 -25.87 25.88 -3.38
N ILE A 205 -25.90 27.14 -3.84
CA ILE A 205 -24.89 27.70 -4.74
C ILE A 205 -23.54 27.77 -4.05
N SER A 206 -23.50 28.17 -2.77
CA SER A 206 -22.27 28.16 -1.97
C SER A 206 -21.68 26.75 -1.88
N HIS A 207 -22.50 25.75 -1.55
CA HIS A 207 -22.06 24.35 -1.47
C HIS A 207 -21.54 23.81 -2.81
N ILE A 208 -22.15 24.19 -3.94
CA ILE A 208 -21.66 23.80 -5.27
C ILE A 208 -20.31 24.47 -5.58
N GLN A 209 -20.14 25.74 -5.20
CA GLN A 209 -18.89 26.46 -5.42
C GLN A 209 -17.74 25.93 -4.56
N GLU A 210 -18.00 25.41 -3.36
CA GLU A 210 -16.99 24.74 -2.54
C GLU A 210 -16.33 23.56 -3.26
N LEU A 211 -17.08 22.85 -4.11
CA LEU A 211 -16.58 21.69 -4.88
C LEU A 211 -15.50 22.08 -5.90
N ARG A 212 -15.37 23.36 -6.27
CA ARG A 212 -14.32 23.83 -7.18
C ARG A 212 -12.93 23.80 -6.54
N ASN A 213 -12.86 23.91 -5.22
CA ASN A 213 -11.62 24.03 -4.47
C ASN A 213 -11.20 22.73 -3.78
N MET A 214 -11.89 21.62 -4.06
CA MET A 214 -11.57 20.27 -3.56
C MET A 214 -10.59 19.57 -4.48
#